data_AF-R6Y3F2-F1
#
_entry.id   AF-R6Y3F2-F1
#
_cell.length_a   1.000
_cell.length_b   1.000
_cell.length_c   1.000
_cell.angle_alpha   90.00
_cell.angle_beta   90.00
_cell.angle_gamma   90.00
#
_symmetry.space_group_name_H-M   'P 1'
#
loop_
_entity.id
_entity.type
_entity.pdbx_description
1 polymer ?
#
loop_
_entity_poly.entity_id
_entity_poly.type
_entity_poly.pdbx_seq_one_letter_code
_entity_poly.pdbx_strand_id
1 'polypeptide(L)'
;MKKRLFFIALLTLALSGCENMNNSSNLTSSTSSSSSSTSSSTSSTSSSSSSSSISVDLTNYQLFEHNKGEDKTMEYFYNYCPTIFEEDGVRHIYYCANKKHGNVTDYVAYRKGVKDETGRFIYSDIQYVLEPTENSWDSRHVCDPSVVKGEFTYNQENYNYLMAYLGCVTSDNTSNEVGLAVSKSPEGPWIKVGDGPFCDYELNDNSGFQWGYGQPSLVSVDRKSEILLFYTVGDGKSTYEVVERWNLKDLNNPQMVSDGSKRVITRGLKNLNGLQDYISNADYAYDPTSGRIYMIKDDHPSPDGANVSSSATIYYLEEDFENPDFYPGYTLFNVVGDSWNEMDKIDVSISGYNLNHNCGLATDPYGWTLSNTSIDCVYTVANNYSSFWGTLGLYRLFQYKMEITE
;
A
#
# COMPACT_ATOMS: atom_id res chain seq x y z
N MET A 1 -4.67 27.53 -39.39
CA MET A 1 -3.92 26.27 -39.62
C MET A 1 -2.56 26.34 -38.95
N LYS A 2 -2.44 25.82 -37.73
CA LYS A 2 -1.14 25.52 -37.10
C LYS A 2 -1.31 24.20 -36.34
N LYS A 3 -0.57 23.18 -36.80
CA LYS A 3 -0.46 21.86 -36.17
C LYS A 3 0.12 22.04 -34.77
N ARG A 4 -0.51 21.47 -33.75
CA ARG A 4 0.09 21.21 -32.43
C ARG A 4 0.23 19.70 -32.29
N LEU A 5 1.45 19.27 -31.99
CA LEU A 5 1.82 17.89 -31.72
C LEU A 5 1.04 17.38 -30.50
N PHE A 6 0.36 16.26 -30.67
CA PHE A 6 -0.14 15.41 -29.59
C PHE A 6 1.00 14.48 -29.17
N PHE A 7 1.36 14.49 -27.89
CA PHE A 7 2.14 13.40 -27.30
C PHE A 7 1.14 12.37 -26.78
N ILE A 8 1.05 11.26 -27.52
CA ILE A 8 0.29 10.05 -27.17
C ILE A 8 1.29 9.14 -26.46
N ALA A 9 1.12 8.89 -25.17
CA ALA A 9 1.79 7.77 -24.51
C ALA A 9 0.94 6.52 -24.78
N LEU A 10 1.27 5.86 -25.89
CA LEU A 10 0.80 4.52 -26.23
C LEU A 10 1.67 3.52 -25.46
N LEU A 11 1.06 2.64 -24.65
CA LEU A 11 1.71 1.37 -24.31
C LEU A 11 0.73 0.23 -24.54
N THR A 12 0.50 -0.05 -25.82
CA THR A 12 0.15 -1.40 -26.28
C THR A 12 1.45 -2.18 -26.41
N LEU A 13 1.63 -3.23 -25.61
CA LEU A 13 2.59 -4.28 -25.94
C LEU A 13 1.92 -5.65 -25.84
N ALA A 14 1.80 -6.21 -27.04
CA ALA A 14 1.25 -7.49 -27.42
C ALA A 14 1.71 -8.67 -26.54
N LEU A 15 0.72 -9.44 -26.08
CA LEU A 15 0.85 -10.89 -25.94
C LEU A 15 1.02 -11.52 -27.33
N SER A 16 2.21 -12.03 -27.62
CA SER A 16 2.45 -12.99 -28.71
C SER A 16 3.76 -13.72 -28.47
N GLY A 17 3.71 -15.05 -28.32
CA GLY A 17 4.89 -15.92 -28.43
C GLY A 17 5.14 -16.82 -27.24
N CYS A 18 4.27 -17.81 -27.00
CA CYS A 18 4.68 -19.06 -26.35
C CYS A 18 4.60 -20.16 -27.41
N GLU A 19 5.72 -20.42 -28.09
CA GLU A 19 5.92 -21.66 -28.84
C GLU A 19 7.25 -22.31 -28.42
N ASN A 20 7.09 -23.48 -27.80
CA ASN A 20 7.97 -24.64 -27.78
C ASN A 20 9.34 -24.52 -28.46
N MET A 21 10.41 -24.71 -27.68
CA MET A 21 11.54 -25.53 -28.13
C MET A 21 12.14 -26.34 -26.97
N ASN A 22 11.77 -27.62 -26.94
CA ASN A 22 12.66 -28.70 -26.47
C ASN A 22 13.77 -28.88 -27.52
N ASN A 23 15.05 -28.81 -27.12
CA ASN A 23 15.97 -29.94 -27.25
C ASN A 23 17.38 -29.64 -26.71
N SER A 24 17.82 -30.54 -25.83
CA SER A 24 19.16 -31.12 -25.68
C SER A 24 20.35 -30.51 -26.44
N SER A 25 21.46 -30.26 -25.73
CA SER A 25 22.72 -30.94 -26.04
C SER A 25 23.81 -30.75 -24.96
N ASN A 26 24.30 -31.91 -24.51
CA ASN A 26 25.68 -32.29 -24.23
C ASN A 26 26.56 -31.50 -23.22
N LEU A 27 26.80 -32.21 -22.12
CA LEU A 27 28.08 -32.26 -21.41
C LEU A 27 29.26 -32.38 -22.38
N THR A 28 30.33 -31.61 -22.12
CA THR A 28 31.69 -32.16 -22.08
C THR A 28 32.55 -31.35 -21.10
N SER A 29 33.28 -32.12 -20.29
CA SER A 29 34.28 -31.76 -19.30
C SER A 29 35.52 -31.05 -19.87
N SER A 30 36.15 -30.17 -19.08
CA SER A 30 37.61 -30.21 -18.95
C SER A 30 38.07 -29.63 -17.61
N THR A 31 38.67 -30.52 -16.83
CA THR A 31 39.48 -30.29 -15.64
C THR A 31 40.82 -29.68 -16.02
N SER A 32 41.30 -28.69 -15.26
CA SER A 32 42.73 -28.47 -15.10
C SER A 32 43.06 -28.03 -13.67
N SER A 33 43.70 -28.95 -12.97
CA SER A 33 44.36 -28.77 -11.68
C SER A 33 45.68 -28.03 -11.87
N SER A 34 45.97 -27.05 -11.01
CA SER A 34 47.36 -26.70 -10.70
C SER A 34 47.50 -26.42 -9.21
N SER A 35 48.37 -27.22 -8.60
CA SER A 35 48.82 -27.17 -7.22
C SER A 35 50.05 -26.28 -7.10
N SER A 36 50.10 -25.42 -6.09
CA SER A 36 51.37 -24.97 -5.52
C SER A 36 51.21 -24.69 -4.03
N SER A 37 52.03 -25.38 -3.26
CA SER A 37 52.18 -25.28 -1.81
C SER A 37 53.43 -24.47 -1.51
N THR A 38 53.34 -23.48 -0.62
CA THR A 38 54.50 -23.12 0.22
C THR A 38 54.12 -22.39 1.52
N SER A 39 54.57 -23.00 2.61
CA SER A 39 55.14 -22.45 3.85
C SER A 39 54.39 -21.40 4.69
N SER A 40 54.05 -21.89 5.87
CA SER A 40 53.81 -21.25 7.17
C SER A 40 54.70 -20.08 7.57
N SER A 41 54.07 -19.04 8.14
CA SER A 41 54.64 -18.19 9.17
C SER A 41 53.58 -17.89 10.22
N THR A 42 53.77 -18.43 11.43
CA THR A 42 52.98 -18.17 12.63
C THR A 42 53.25 -16.77 13.18
N SER A 43 52.22 -15.93 13.23
CA SER A 43 52.17 -14.75 14.09
C SER A 43 50.95 -14.83 14.99
N SER A 44 51.20 -15.01 16.28
CA SER A 44 50.21 -14.97 17.36
C SER A 44 49.79 -13.52 17.60
N THR A 45 48.62 -13.15 17.10
CA THR A 45 47.92 -11.92 17.48
C THR A 45 46.70 -12.29 18.30
N SER A 46 46.75 -11.97 19.59
CA SER A 46 45.61 -11.99 20.50
C SER A 46 44.60 -10.92 20.06
N SER A 47 43.61 -11.29 19.25
CA SER A 47 42.46 -10.46 18.96
C SER A 47 41.45 -10.60 20.09
N SER A 48 41.40 -9.61 20.97
CA SER A 48 40.25 -9.35 21.83
C SER A 48 39.01 -9.20 20.94
N SER A 49 38.11 -10.18 20.99
CA SER A 49 36.79 -10.11 20.37
C SER A 49 35.96 -9.08 21.13
N SER A 50 36.07 -7.82 20.75
CA SER A 50 35.04 -6.84 21.03
C SER A 50 33.78 -7.30 20.31
N SER A 51 32.83 -7.87 21.03
CA SER A 51 31.47 -8.06 20.56
C SER A 51 30.89 -6.67 20.31
N SER A 52 31.05 -6.16 19.10
CA SER A 52 30.24 -5.06 18.62
C SER A 52 28.80 -5.57 18.60
N SER A 53 28.02 -5.21 19.60
CA SER A 53 26.57 -5.34 19.54
C SER A 53 26.13 -4.57 18.30
N ILE A 54 25.79 -5.30 17.24
CA ILE A 54 25.21 -4.70 16.04
C ILE A 54 23.87 -4.10 16.48
N SER A 55 23.80 -2.77 16.59
CA SER A 55 22.53 -2.08 16.78
C SER A 55 21.71 -2.29 15.53
N VAL A 56 20.59 -2.99 15.64
CA VAL A 56 19.64 -3.16 14.54
C VAL A 56 18.99 -1.80 14.28
N ASP A 57 19.00 -1.36 13.02
CA ASP A 57 18.23 -0.19 12.60
C ASP A 57 16.74 -0.54 12.65
N LEU A 58 16.03 0.11 13.57
CA LEU A 58 14.58 -0.01 13.75
C LEU A 58 13.82 1.20 13.16
N THR A 59 14.56 2.17 12.61
CA THR A 59 14.00 3.37 11.99
C THR A 59 13.65 3.09 10.55
N ASN A 60 14.52 2.44 9.77
CA ASN A 60 14.21 2.08 8.39
C ASN A 60 14.72 0.68 7.98
N TYR A 61 13.81 -0.22 7.59
CA TYR A 61 14.20 -1.58 7.20
C TYR A 61 13.19 -2.28 6.28
N GLN A 62 13.68 -3.19 5.44
CA GLN A 62 12.83 -4.09 4.66
C GLN A 62 12.08 -5.06 5.58
N LEU A 63 10.76 -5.19 5.40
CA LEU A 63 9.92 -6.04 6.24
C LEU A 63 10.15 -7.53 5.98
N PHE A 64 10.11 -7.94 4.71
CA PHE A 64 10.29 -9.33 4.27
C PHE A 64 10.54 -9.43 2.76
N GLU A 65 11.01 -10.59 2.33
CA GLU A 65 11.06 -11.01 0.92
C GLU A 65 9.71 -11.60 0.48
N HIS A 66 9.43 -11.64 -0.81
CA HIS A 66 8.23 -12.32 -1.31
C HIS A 66 8.32 -13.82 -1.03
N ASN A 67 9.38 -14.48 -1.53
CA ASN A 67 9.78 -15.82 -1.11
C ASN A 67 11.06 -15.74 -0.29
N LYS A 68 11.19 -16.58 0.73
CA LYS A 68 12.41 -16.65 1.53
C LYS A 68 13.59 -17.11 0.68
N GLY A 69 14.64 -16.29 0.62
CA GLY A 69 15.85 -16.55 -0.17
C GLY A 69 15.69 -16.29 -1.66
N GLU A 70 14.69 -15.48 -2.05
CA GLU A 70 14.44 -15.16 -3.46
C GLU A 70 15.61 -14.42 -4.12
N ASP A 71 15.85 -14.73 -5.40
CA ASP A 71 16.58 -13.80 -6.27
C ASP A 71 15.57 -12.84 -6.93
N LYS A 72 15.46 -11.63 -6.36
CA LYS A 72 14.56 -10.57 -6.82
C LYS A 72 14.71 -10.25 -8.32
N THR A 73 15.88 -10.50 -8.90
CA THR A 73 16.15 -10.20 -10.32
C THR A 73 15.66 -11.29 -11.29
N MET A 74 15.34 -12.47 -10.76
CA MET A 74 15.02 -13.66 -11.56
C MET A 74 13.61 -14.21 -11.29
N GLU A 75 13.01 -13.88 -10.14
CA GLU A 75 11.78 -14.52 -9.69
C GLU A 75 10.48 -13.76 -10.03
N TYR A 76 10.53 -12.56 -10.62
CA TYR A 76 9.36 -11.79 -11.12
C TYR A 76 8.13 -11.82 -10.17
N PHE A 77 8.39 -11.65 -8.88
CA PHE A 77 7.38 -11.48 -7.83
C PHE A 77 7.48 -10.09 -7.21
N TYR A 78 6.35 -9.54 -6.79
CA TYR A 78 6.25 -8.19 -6.24
C TYR A 78 5.40 -8.14 -4.97
N ASN A 79 5.68 -7.15 -4.11
CA ASN A 79 4.90 -6.81 -2.90
C ASN A 79 4.73 -5.29 -2.85
N TYR A 80 3.49 -4.78 -2.79
CA TYR A 80 3.21 -3.34 -2.74
C TYR A 80 1.84 -3.04 -2.11
N CYS A 81 1.51 -1.77 -1.88
CA CYS A 81 0.26 -1.32 -1.25
C CYS A 81 -0.04 -1.97 0.10
N PRO A 82 0.81 -1.78 1.11
CA PRO A 82 0.59 -2.33 2.44
C PRO A 82 -0.49 -1.56 3.20
N THR A 83 -1.34 -2.29 3.92
CA THR A 83 -2.09 -1.81 5.10
C THR A 83 -1.67 -2.62 6.31
N ILE A 84 -1.59 -2.00 7.48
CA ILE A 84 -1.01 -2.63 8.65
C ILE A 84 -1.63 -2.15 9.96
N PHE A 85 -1.96 -3.09 10.84
CA PHE A 85 -2.39 -2.78 12.20
C PHE A 85 -1.73 -3.70 13.23
N GLU A 86 -1.73 -3.28 14.50
CA GLU A 86 -1.31 -4.12 15.63
C GLU A 86 -2.46 -4.43 16.57
N GLU A 87 -2.58 -5.71 16.95
CA GLU A 87 -3.51 -6.20 17.95
C GLU A 87 -2.82 -7.23 18.83
N ASP A 88 -2.96 -7.13 20.15
CA ASP A 88 -2.45 -8.13 21.11
C ASP A 88 -0.95 -8.47 20.91
N GLY A 89 -0.14 -7.48 20.52
CA GLY A 89 1.31 -7.62 20.28
C GLY A 89 1.67 -8.31 18.96
N VAL A 90 0.68 -8.58 18.11
CA VAL A 90 0.85 -9.10 16.76
C VAL A 90 0.59 -7.99 15.75
N ARG A 91 1.46 -7.90 14.75
CA ARG A 91 1.30 -6.98 13.63
C ARG A 91 0.73 -7.70 12.43
N HIS A 92 -0.39 -7.24 11.91
CA HIS A 92 -1.12 -7.81 10.78
C HIS A 92 -0.90 -6.93 9.57
N ILE A 93 -0.25 -7.45 8.53
CA ILE A 93 -0.01 -6.71 7.29
C ILE A 93 -0.72 -7.40 6.13
N TYR A 94 -1.44 -6.61 5.33
CA TYR A 94 -2.02 -7.03 4.05
C TYR A 94 -1.42 -6.20 2.94
N TYR A 95 -1.23 -6.78 1.77
CA TYR A 95 -0.56 -6.10 0.66
C TYR A 95 -0.89 -6.77 -0.68
N CYS A 96 -0.71 -6.05 -1.78
CA CYS A 96 -0.83 -6.60 -3.12
C CYS A 96 0.41 -7.41 -3.48
N ALA A 97 0.18 -8.59 -4.06
CA ALA A 97 1.22 -9.44 -4.58
C ALA A 97 0.71 -10.32 -5.72
N ASN A 98 1.58 -10.69 -6.65
CA ASN A 98 1.27 -11.76 -7.58
C ASN A 98 1.44 -13.13 -6.93
N LYS A 99 0.60 -14.09 -7.32
CA LYS A 99 0.69 -15.49 -6.90
C LYS A 99 1.52 -16.36 -7.84
N LYS A 100 1.61 -15.96 -9.11
CA LYS A 100 2.28 -16.71 -10.17
C LYS A 100 3.44 -15.90 -10.71
N HIS A 101 4.59 -16.56 -10.83
CA HIS A 101 5.80 -15.99 -11.43
C HIS A 101 5.50 -15.33 -12.78
N GLY A 102 5.94 -14.08 -12.98
CA GLY A 102 5.83 -13.40 -14.26
C GLY A 102 4.40 -13.09 -14.72
N ASN A 103 3.41 -13.17 -13.81
CA ASN A 103 2.02 -12.85 -14.08
C ASN A 103 1.59 -11.62 -13.27
N VAL A 104 1.18 -10.58 -13.97
CA VAL A 104 0.66 -9.33 -13.39
C VAL A 104 -0.82 -9.49 -13.08
N THR A 105 -1.11 -10.18 -11.99
CA THR A 105 -2.45 -10.38 -11.45
C THR A 105 -2.33 -10.24 -9.96
N ASP A 106 -3.05 -9.26 -9.41
CA ASP A 106 -2.94 -8.93 -8.00
C ASP A 106 -3.88 -9.78 -7.16
N TYR A 107 -3.32 -10.21 -6.04
CA TYR A 107 -3.99 -10.87 -4.94
C TYR A 107 -3.71 -10.05 -3.68
N VAL A 108 -4.62 -10.10 -2.71
CA VAL A 108 -4.30 -9.62 -1.37
C VAL A 108 -3.58 -10.75 -0.64
N ALA A 109 -2.32 -10.49 -0.32
CA ALA A 109 -1.48 -11.30 0.54
C ALA A 109 -1.55 -10.79 1.98
N TYR A 110 -1.21 -11.65 2.93
CA TYR A 110 -1.23 -11.43 4.36
C TYR A 110 -0.01 -12.06 5.02
N ARG A 111 0.53 -11.39 6.04
CA ARG A 111 1.50 -11.95 6.99
C ARG A 111 1.21 -11.45 8.40
N LYS A 112 1.57 -12.24 9.40
CA LYS A 112 1.62 -11.81 10.81
C LYS A 112 3.06 -11.63 11.27
N GLY A 113 3.32 -10.55 11.99
CA GLY A 113 4.61 -10.18 12.55
C GLY A 113 4.60 -10.22 14.07
N VAL A 114 5.68 -10.71 14.65
CA VAL A 114 5.96 -10.61 16.10
C VAL A 114 7.34 -10.01 16.30
N LYS A 115 7.51 -9.23 17.37
CA LYS A 115 8.83 -8.66 17.70
C LYS A 115 9.78 -9.75 18.17
N ASP A 116 11.01 -9.74 17.66
CA ASP A 116 12.11 -10.52 18.20
C ASP A 116 12.77 -9.84 19.42
N GLU A 117 13.85 -10.43 19.94
CA GLU A 117 14.60 -9.89 21.09
C GLU A 117 15.21 -8.50 20.83
N THR A 118 15.35 -8.10 19.57
CA THR A 118 15.86 -6.78 19.17
C THR A 118 14.75 -5.73 19.04
N GLY A 119 13.48 -6.16 19.12
CA GLY A 119 12.32 -5.30 18.92
C GLY A 119 11.89 -5.17 17.46
N ARG A 120 12.55 -5.87 16.52
CA ARG A 120 12.19 -5.88 15.09
C ARG A 120 11.06 -6.87 14.84
N PHE A 121 10.09 -6.50 14.02
CA PHE A 121 9.06 -7.43 13.58
C PHE A 121 9.61 -8.47 12.60
N ILE A 122 9.40 -9.75 12.93
CA ILE A 122 9.68 -10.89 12.06
C ILE A 122 8.34 -11.47 11.61
N TYR A 123 8.17 -11.56 10.29
CA TYR A 123 6.90 -11.94 9.68
C TYR A 123 6.86 -13.42 9.28
N SER A 124 5.67 -14.00 9.36
CA SER A 124 5.35 -15.34 8.86
C SER A 124 5.53 -15.45 7.35
N ASP A 125 5.44 -16.66 6.81
CA ASP A 125 5.34 -16.88 5.36
C ASP A 125 4.08 -16.22 4.77
N ILE A 126 4.11 -15.94 3.46
CA ILE A 126 3.01 -15.34 2.71
C ILE A 126 1.77 -16.24 2.71
N GLN A 127 0.60 -15.64 2.96
CA GLN A 127 -0.71 -16.25 2.78
C GLN A 127 -1.53 -15.38 1.83
N TYR A 128 -2.10 -15.95 0.77
CA TYR A 128 -3.06 -15.23 -0.08
C TYR A 128 -4.46 -15.34 0.53
N VAL A 129 -5.06 -14.20 0.86
CA VAL A 129 -6.31 -14.12 1.65
C VAL A 129 -7.50 -13.61 0.85
N LEU A 130 -7.26 -12.91 -0.27
CA LEU A 130 -8.30 -12.53 -1.22
C LEU A 130 -7.74 -12.69 -2.65
N GLU A 131 -8.55 -13.26 -3.54
CA GLU A 131 -8.16 -13.52 -4.94
C GLU A 131 -9.20 -12.98 -5.92
N PRO A 132 -8.81 -12.71 -7.19
CA PRO A 132 -9.75 -12.35 -8.25
C PRO A 132 -10.88 -13.37 -8.40
N THR A 133 -12.12 -12.90 -8.56
CA THR A 133 -13.28 -13.78 -8.79
C THR A 133 -13.46 -14.02 -10.28
N GLU A 134 -13.47 -15.27 -10.73
CA GLU A 134 -13.66 -15.57 -12.15
C GLU A 134 -15.00 -15.01 -12.67
N ASN A 135 -15.00 -14.38 -13.85
CA ASN A 135 -16.19 -13.84 -14.51
C ASN A 135 -16.95 -12.76 -13.70
N SER A 136 -16.22 -11.97 -12.91
CA SER A 136 -16.70 -10.87 -12.06
C SER A 136 -16.00 -9.54 -12.39
N TRP A 137 -16.52 -8.45 -11.82
CA TRP A 137 -15.96 -7.09 -11.88
C TRP A 137 -14.52 -6.99 -11.35
N ASP A 138 -14.12 -7.90 -10.46
CA ASP A 138 -12.77 -8.00 -9.90
C ASP A 138 -11.97 -9.20 -10.43
N SER A 139 -12.30 -9.69 -11.63
CA SER A 139 -11.73 -10.93 -12.18
C SER A 139 -10.27 -10.85 -12.60
N ARG A 140 -9.68 -9.66 -12.67
CA ARG A 140 -8.31 -9.46 -13.13
C ARG A 140 -7.36 -8.99 -12.04
N HIS A 141 -7.77 -8.06 -11.19
CA HIS A 141 -6.97 -7.60 -10.04
C HIS A 141 -7.85 -7.51 -8.79
N VAL A 142 -7.29 -7.94 -7.65
CA VAL A 142 -7.78 -7.66 -6.30
C VAL A 142 -6.60 -7.14 -5.50
N CYS A 143 -6.62 -5.85 -5.17
CA CYS A 143 -5.48 -5.12 -4.64
C CYS A 143 -5.93 -4.02 -3.65
N ASP A 144 -5.02 -3.13 -3.27
CA ASP A 144 -5.15 -2.01 -2.34
C ASP A 144 -6.00 -2.32 -1.11
N PRO A 145 -5.62 -3.32 -0.29
CA PRO A 145 -6.39 -3.64 0.90
C PRO A 145 -6.27 -2.51 1.92
N SER A 146 -7.36 -2.21 2.62
CA SER A 146 -7.40 -1.47 3.88
C SER A 146 -8.30 -2.22 4.86
N VAL A 147 -7.85 -2.43 6.09
CA VAL A 147 -8.54 -3.30 7.06
C VAL A 147 -8.78 -2.58 8.38
N VAL A 148 -10.01 -2.68 8.89
CA VAL A 148 -10.38 -2.24 10.24
C VAL A 148 -11.19 -3.31 10.98
N LYS A 149 -11.12 -3.26 12.30
CA LYS A 149 -11.93 -4.02 13.24
C LYS A 149 -13.21 -3.25 13.57
N GLY A 150 -14.28 -3.98 13.85
CA GLY A 150 -15.59 -3.41 14.13
C GLY A 150 -16.65 -4.44 14.49
N GLU A 151 -17.91 -4.03 14.37
CA GLU A 151 -19.09 -4.85 14.60
C GLU A 151 -19.93 -4.89 13.32
N PHE A 152 -19.73 -5.91 12.48
CA PHE A 152 -20.38 -6.01 11.18
C PHE A 152 -21.27 -7.26 11.09
N THR A 153 -22.42 -7.12 10.45
CA THR A 153 -23.31 -8.24 10.10
C THR A 153 -23.39 -8.37 8.59
N TYR A 154 -23.23 -9.59 8.08
CA TYR A 154 -23.46 -9.91 6.67
C TYR A 154 -24.13 -11.27 6.56
N ASN A 155 -25.23 -11.34 5.82
CA ASN A 155 -26.01 -12.58 5.64
C ASN A 155 -26.32 -13.33 6.95
N GLN A 156 -26.75 -12.58 7.98
CA GLN A 156 -27.12 -13.08 9.32
C GLN A 156 -25.93 -13.60 10.16
N GLU A 157 -24.70 -13.41 9.71
CA GLU A 157 -23.48 -13.75 10.43
C GLU A 157 -22.76 -12.50 10.92
N ASN A 158 -22.16 -12.58 12.11
CA ASN A 158 -21.36 -11.49 12.68
C ASN A 158 -19.88 -11.65 12.31
N TYR A 159 -19.25 -10.53 11.99
CA TYR A 159 -17.84 -10.41 11.61
C TYR A 159 -17.17 -9.29 12.40
N ASN A 160 -15.87 -9.46 12.63
CA ASN A 160 -15.09 -8.55 13.47
C ASN A 160 -14.19 -7.64 12.63
N TYR A 161 -13.93 -7.98 11.37
CA TYR A 161 -13.04 -7.23 10.50
C TYR A 161 -13.72 -6.96 9.16
N LEU A 162 -13.48 -5.76 8.64
CA LEU A 162 -13.89 -5.28 7.33
C LEU A 162 -12.63 -4.92 6.55
N MET A 163 -12.58 -5.34 5.29
CA MET A 163 -11.59 -4.95 4.32
C MET A 163 -12.28 -4.17 3.21
N ALA A 164 -11.77 -2.99 2.88
CA ALA A 164 -12.00 -2.39 1.58
C ALA A 164 -10.85 -2.79 0.65
N TYR A 165 -11.14 -3.04 -0.62
CA TYR A 165 -10.13 -3.44 -1.59
C TYR A 165 -10.46 -2.90 -2.98
N LEU A 166 -9.44 -2.67 -3.80
CA LEU A 166 -9.60 -2.38 -5.22
C LEU A 166 -9.87 -3.68 -5.99
N GLY A 167 -10.93 -3.68 -6.80
CA GLY A 167 -11.17 -4.68 -7.83
C GLY A 167 -11.06 -4.10 -9.23
N CYS A 168 -10.58 -4.90 -10.18
CA CYS A 168 -10.52 -4.51 -11.59
C CYS A 168 -10.73 -5.73 -12.51
N VAL A 169 -11.47 -5.51 -13.59
CA VAL A 169 -11.73 -6.50 -14.65
C VAL A 169 -10.72 -6.39 -15.80
N THR A 170 -10.07 -5.24 -15.96
CA THR A 170 -9.19 -4.95 -17.09
C THR A 170 -7.72 -5.23 -16.78
N SER A 171 -6.90 -5.49 -17.80
CA SER A 171 -5.45 -5.69 -17.62
C SER A 171 -4.64 -4.40 -17.78
N ASP A 172 -5.26 -3.31 -18.24
CA ASP A 172 -4.66 -1.99 -18.37
C ASP A 172 -4.99 -1.08 -17.19
N ASN A 173 -5.60 -1.64 -16.13
CA ASN A 173 -5.97 -0.97 -14.89
C ASN A 173 -6.92 0.22 -15.11
N THR A 174 -7.79 0.11 -16.11
CA THR A 174 -8.93 1.03 -16.29
C THR A 174 -10.16 0.50 -15.58
N SER A 175 -11.07 1.39 -15.20
CA SER A 175 -12.31 1.03 -14.50
C SER A 175 -12.04 0.22 -13.23
N ASN A 176 -11.10 0.69 -12.40
CA ASN A 176 -10.97 0.20 -11.04
C ASN A 176 -12.20 0.60 -10.22
N GLU A 177 -12.56 -0.23 -9.26
CA GLU A 177 -13.71 -0.04 -8.38
C GLU A 177 -13.35 -0.50 -6.96
N VAL A 178 -14.13 -0.11 -5.95
CA VAL A 178 -13.88 -0.51 -4.56
C VAL A 178 -14.91 -1.55 -4.11
N GLY A 179 -14.44 -2.67 -3.58
CA GLY A 179 -15.25 -3.72 -2.97
C GLY A 179 -15.05 -3.82 -1.47
N LEU A 180 -15.94 -4.57 -0.81
CA LEU A 180 -15.83 -4.88 0.62
C LEU A 180 -15.71 -6.38 0.85
N ALA A 181 -14.97 -6.79 1.87
CA ALA A 181 -14.90 -8.15 2.36
C ALA A 181 -14.90 -8.19 3.89
N VAL A 182 -15.39 -9.28 4.49
CA VAL A 182 -15.46 -9.44 5.95
C VAL A 182 -14.77 -10.70 6.45
N SER A 183 -14.26 -10.64 7.68
CA SER A 183 -13.74 -11.82 8.37
C SER A 183 -13.99 -11.80 9.88
N LYS A 184 -13.95 -12.99 10.48
CA LYS A 184 -14.01 -13.20 11.94
C LYS A 184 -12.62 -13.08 12.59
N SER A 185 -11.56 -13.24 11.80
CA SER A 185 -10.15 -13.20 12.23
C SER A 185 -9.31 -12.40 11.23
N PRO A 186 -8.18 -11.79 11.63
CA PRO A 186 -7.30 -11.08 10.71
C PRO A 186 -6.84 -11.95 9.51
N GLU A 187 -6.38 -13.16 9.77
CA GLU A 187 -5.88 -14.07 8.73
C GLU A 187 -6.94 -14.61 7.77
N GLY A 188 -8.22 -14.27 7.97
CA GLY A 188 -9.33 -14.83 7.22
C GLY A 188 -9.96 -16.08 7.86
N PRO A 189 -10.80 -16.83 7.11
CA PRO A 189 -11.12 -16.59 5.70
C PRO A 189 -11.86 -15.27 5.49
N TRP A 190 -11.56 -14.60 4.38
CA TRP A 190 -12.25 -13.38 3.97
C TRP A 190 -13.38 -13.71 3.02
N ILE A 191 -14.53 -13.05 3.21
CA ILE A 191 -15.75 -13.25 2.44
C ILE A 191 -16.09 -11.94 1.77
N LYS A 192 -16.09 -11.90 0.43
CA LYS A 192 -16.51 -10.72 -0.34
C LYS A 192 -17.99 -10.44 -0.08
N VAL A 193 -18.31 -9.14 0.03
CA VAL A 193 -19.64 -8.63 0.31
C VAL A 193 -20.31 -8.27 -1.01
N GLY A 194 -21.45 -8.89 -1.29
CA GLY A 194 -22.23 -8.65 -2.50
C GLY A 194 -21.61 -9.29 -3.75
N ASP A 195 -22.30 -9.13 -4.88
CA ASP A 195 -21.90 -9.66 -6.19
C ASP A 195 -21.23 -8.60 -7.09
N GLY A 196 -21.17 -7.35 -6.64
CA GLY A 196 -20.68 -6.19 -7.37
C GLY A 196 -19.78 -5.28 -6.52
N PRO A 197 -19.22 -4.23 -7.11
CA PRO A 197 -18.46 -3.21 -6.38
C PRO A 197 -19.35 -2.50 -5.36
N PHE A 198 -18.74 -2.06 -4.25
CA PHE A 198 -19.38 -1.19 -3.26
C PHE A 198 -19.36 0.27 -3.72
N CYS A 199 -18.23 0.74 -4.24
CA CYS A 199 -18.13 1.99 -4.98
C CYS A 199 -17.96 1.67 -6.47
N ASP A 200 -19.06 1.70 -7.20
CA ASP A 200 -19.17 1.40 -8.64
C ASP A 200 -18.66 2.58 -9.48
N TYR A 201 -17.73 2.30 -10.40
CA TYR A 201 -17.21 3.31 -11.32
C TYR A 201 -17.76 3.13 -12.73
N GLU A 202 -18.60 4.07 -13.14
CA GLU A 202 -19.07 4.17 -14.52
C GLU A 202 -18.15 5.06 -15.37
N LEU A 203 -17.75 4.53 -16.53
CA LEU A 203 -17.07 5.32 -17.56
C LEU A 203 -17.92 6.51 -17.98
N ASN A 204 -17.29 7.67 -18.07
CA ASN A 204 -17.91 8.93 -18.45
C ASN A 204 -17.35 9.48 -19.78
N ASP A 205 -17.90 10.60 -20.25
CA ASP A 205 -17.57 11.22 -21.54
C ASP A 205 -16.18 11.90 -21.58
N ASN A 206 -15.40 11.88 -20.49
CA ASN A 206 -14.05 12.43 -20.50
C ASN A 206 -13.13 11.60 -21.40
N SER A 207 -12.33 12.29 -22.23
CA SER A 207 -11.41 11.65 -23.18
C SER A 207 -10.06 11.27 -22.59
N GLY A 208 -9.78 11.63 -21.33
CA GLY A 208 -8.56 11.22 -20.64
C GLY A 208 -8.61 9.78 -20.14
N PHE A 209 -7.48 9.28 -19.65
CA PHE A 209 -7.38 7.95 -19.06
C PHE A 209 -8.25 7.85 -17.80
N GLN A 210 -9.23 6.94 -17.83
CA GLN A 210 -10.19 6.72 -16.74
C GLN A 210 -9.72 5.54 -15.90
N TRP A 211 -8.95 5.85 -14.87
CA TRP A 211 -8.43 4.86 -13.92
C TRP A 211 -9.56 4.28 -13.05
N GLY A 212 -10.54 5.09 -12.65
CA GLY A 212 -11.67 4.66 -11.82
C GLY A 212 -11.50 5.02 -10.34
N TYR A 213 -12.04 4.18 -9.46
CA TYR A 213 -11.97 4.31 -8.00
C TYR A 213 -11.09 3.23 -7.40
N GLY A 214 -10.25 3.58 -6.42
CA GLY A 214 -9.34 2.60 -5.83
C GLY A 214 -8.51 3.17 -4.70
N GLN A 215 -7.48 2.44 -4.28
CA GLN A 215 -6.61 2.84 -3.17
C GLN A 215 -7.40 3.20 -1.89
N PRO A 216 -8.34 2.35 -1.44
CA PRO A 216 -9.17 2.70 -0.30
C PRO A 216 -8.36 2.76 0.99
N SER A 217 -8.74 3.66 1.89
CA SER A 217 -8.26 3.72 3.28
C SER A 217 -9.45 3.81 4.23
N LEU A 218 -9.37 3.11 5.36
CA LEU A 218 -10.47 2.93 6.31
C LEU A 218 -10.05 3.45 7.68
N VAL A 219 -10.89 4.30 8.28
CA VAL A 219 -10.73 4.74 9.67
C VAL A 219 -12.06 4.56 10.39
N SER A 220 -12.06 3.86 11.52
CA SER A 220 -13.28 3.73 12.31
C SER A 220 -13.58 5.03 13.06
N VAL A 221 -14.83 5.47 13.02
CA VAL A 221 -15.33 6.64 13.74
C VAL A 221 -15.67 6.28 15.19
N ASP A 222 -16.30 5.12 15.40
CA ASP A 222 -16.90 4.72 16.68
C ASP A 222 -16.30 3.45 17.30
N ARG A 223 -15.22 2.92 16.70
CA ARG A 223 -14.63 1.60 17.00
C ARG A 223 -15.63 0.44 16.85
N LYS A 224 -16.67 0.62 16.05
CA LYS A 224 -17.71 -0.37 15.77
C LYS A 224 -18.04 -0.40 14.29
N SER A 225 -19.09 0.27 13.85
CA SER A 225 -19.65 0.11 12.50
C SER A 225 -19.69 1.40 11.72
N GLU A 226 -19.40 2.54 12.35
CA GLU A 226 -19.26 3.80 11.63
C GLU A 226 -17.83 3.97 11.13
N ILE A 227 -17.68 4.09 9.82
CA ILE A 227 -16.40 4.03 9.11
C ILE A 227 -16.29 5.24 8.19
N LEU A 228 -15.12 5.89 8.19
CA LEU A 228 -14.68 6.74 7.09
C LEU A 228 -14.06 5.85 6.03
N LEU A 229 -14.57 5.93 4.81
CA LEU A 229 -14.03 5.30 3.62
C LEU A 229 -13.44 6.40 2.72
N PHE A 230 -12.12 6.41 2.63
CA PHE A 230 -11.37 7.22 1.69
C PHE A 230 -11.09 6.40 0.44
N TYR A 231 -11.03 7.03 -0.73
CA TYR A 231 -10.53 6.42 -1.95
C TYR A 231 -10.11 7.47 -2.98
N THR A 232 -9.15 7.09 -3.82
CA THR A 232 -8.69 7.88 -4.94
C THR A 232 -9.65 7.75 -6.12
N VAL A 233 -9.91 8.87 -6.79
CA VAL A 233 -10.71 8.98 -8.01
C VAL A 233 -9.82 9.43 -9.15
N GLY A 234 -9.79 8.67 -10.25
CA GLY A 234 -9.17 9.04 -11.52
C GLY A 234 -10.18 9.03 -12.66
N ASP A 235 -10.87 10.14 -12.89
CA ASP A 235 -12.09 10.20 -13.72
C ASP A 235 -11.88 10.60 -15.19
N GLY A 236 -10.62 10.59 -15.66
CA GLY A 236 -10.23 11.06 -17.00
C GLY A 236 -10.09 12.58 -17.13
N LYS A 237 -10.58 13.36 -16.15
CA LYS A 237 -10.39 14.82 -16.09
C LYS A 237 -9.37 15.21 -15.03
N SER A 238 -9.38 14.53 -13.89
CA SER A 238 -8.50 14.82 -12.75
C SER A 238 -8.33 13.60 -11.86
N THR A 239 -7.25 13.61 -11.09
CA THR A 239 -7.05 12.71 -9.95
C THR A 239 -7.26 13.47 -8.65
N TYR A 240 -8.02 12.91 -7.72
CA TYR A 240 -8.29 13.49 -6.40
C TYR A 240 -8.76 12.43 -5.41
N GLU A 241 -8.74 12.76 -4.12
CA GLU A 241 -9.24 11.90 -3.05
C GLU A 241 -10.65 12.31 -2.62
N VAL A 242 -11.49 11.33 -2.29
CA VAL A 242 -12.79 11.55 -1.65
C VAL A 242 -12.88 10.80 -0.34
N VAL A 243 -13.79 11.26 0.53
CA VAL A 243 -14.16 10.61 1.79
C VAL A 243 -15.67 10.49 1.89
N GLU A 244 -16.12 9.34 2.38
CA GLU A 244 -17.51 9.04 2.71
C GLU A 244 -17.60 8.52 4.14
N ARG A 245 -18.67 8.87 4.87
CA ARG A 245 -18.94 8.31 6.20
C ARG A 245 -20.11 7.35 6.09
N TRP A 246 -19.89 6.11 6.52
CA TRP A 246 -20.87 5.03 6.43
C TRP A 246 -21.13 4.42 7.80
N ASN A 247 -22.37 3.99 8.02
CA ASN A 247 -22.70 2.98 9.01
C ASN A 247 -22.84 1.63 8.29
N LEU A 248 -21.89 0.74 8.55
CA LEU A 248 -21.74 -0.57 7.91
C LEU A 248 -22.15 -1.72 8.83
N LYS A 249 -22.99 -1.46 9.83
CA LYS A 249 -23.43 -2.49 10.79
C LYS A 249 -24.11 -3.67 10.10
N ASP A 250 -24.94 -3.39 9.10
CA ASP A 250 -25.57 -4.40 8.24
C ASP A 250 -25.09 -4.18 6.81
N LEU A 251 -24.19 -5.04 6.35
CA LEU A 251 -23.58 -4.97 5.03
C LEU A 251 -24.53 -5.39 3.91
N ASN A 252 -25.69 -5.98 4.23
CA ASN A 252 -26.77 -6.14 3.25
C ASN A 252 -27.54 -4.84 3.01
N ASN A 253 -27.41 -3.86 3.91
CA ASN A 253 -28.12 -2.59 3.84
C ASN A 253 -27.24 -1.44 4.39
N PRO A 254 -26.08 -1.18 3.76
CA PRO A 254 -25.15 -0.13 4.18
C PRO A 254 -25.83 1.24 4.17
N GLN A 255 -25.57 2.08 5.17
CA GLN A 255 -26.20 3.40 5.30
C GLN A 255 -25.15 4.50 5.25
N MET A 256 -25.21 5.37 4.25
CA MET A 256 -24.35 6.55 4.21
C MET A 256 -24.82 7.55 5.28
N VAL A 257 -23.92 7.95 6.17
CA VAL A 257 -24.17 8.90 7.26
C VAL A 257 -23.86 10.33 6.81
N SER A 258 -22.85 10.52 5.96
CA SER A 258 -22.57 11.82 5.36
C SER A 258 -23.57 12.20 4.27
N ASP A 259 -23.72 13.50 4.00
CA ASP A 259 -24.47 14.01 2.83
C ASP A 259 -23.63 13.86 1.54
N GLY A 260 -23.54 12.62 1.07
CA GLY A 260 -22.73 12.22 -0.07
C GLY A 260 -21.24 12.08 0.24
N SER A 261 -20.47 11.86 -0.82
CA SER A 261 -19.01 11.94 -0.79
C SER A 261 -18.54 13.40 -0.74
N LYS A 262 -17.41 13.64 -0.08
CA LYS A 262 -16.72 14.94 -0.07
C LYS A 262 -15.33 14.76 -0.65
N ARG A 263 -14.87 15.73 -1.46
CA ARG A 263 -13.46 15.79 -1.86
C ARG A 263 -12.62 16.19 -0.65
N VAL A 264 -11.57 15.43 -0.38
CA VAL A 264 -10.62 15.79 0.68
C VAL A 264 -9.93 17.09 0.29
N ILE A 265 -9.85 18.03 1.23
CA ILE A 265 -9.22 19.32 1.00
C ILE A 265 -7.73 19.13 0.68
N THR A 266 -7.18 19.96 -0.22
CA THR A 266 -5.75 19.89 -0.60
C THR A 266 -4.94 21.08 -0.11
N ARG A 267 -5.57 22.03 0.59
CA ARG A 267 -4.89 23.22 1.10
C ARG A 267 -3.72 22.82 2.02
N GLY A 268 -2.57 23.46 1.82
CA GLY A 268 -1.34 23.18 2.58
C GLY A 268 -0.40 22.18 1.90
N LEU A 269 -0.92 21.36 0.99
CA LEU A 269 -0.11 20.37 0.26
C LEU A 269 0.79 21.02 -0.79
N LYS A 270 2.01 20.51 -0.90
CA LYS A 270 2.99 20.94 -1.91
C LYS A 270 3.49 19.75 -2.69
N ASN A 271 3.53 19.92 -4.01
CA ASN A 271 4.08 18.95 -4.93
C ASN A 271 5.62 19.12 -5.01
N LEU A 272 6.30 18.25 -5.75
CA LEU A 272 7.76 18.26 -5.88
C LEU A 272 8.34 19.52 -6.54
N ASN A 273 7.49 20.31 -7.22
CA ASN A 273 7.85 21.60 -7.79
C ASN A 273 7.52 22.78 -6.85
N GLY A 274 7.08 22.51 -5.62
CA GLY A 274 6.68 23.53 -4.65
C GLY A 274 5.34 24.21 -4.94
N LEU A 275 4.52 23.64 -5.84
CA LEU A 275 3.19 24.13 -6.19
C LEU A 275 2.11 23.34 -5.44
N GLN A 276 0.85 23.80 -5.50
CA GLN A 276 -0.29 23.07 -4.93
C GLN A 276 -0.35 21.63 -5.46
N ASP A 277 -0.38 20.65 -4.56
CA ASP A 277 -0.53 19.23 -4.92
C ASP A 277 -2.00 18.78 -4.92
N TYR A 278 -2.22 17.58 -5.46
CA TYR A 278 -3.44 16.79 -5.25
C TYR A 278 -3.14 15.58 -4.36
N ILE A 279 -4.20 14.88 -3.95
CA ILE A 279 -4.11 13.66 -3.15
C ILE A 279 -4.47 12.49 -4.05
N SER A 280 -3.65 11.45 -4.00
CA SER A 280 -3.93 10.12 -4.51
C SER A 280 -3.09 9.11 -3.73
N ASN A 281 -3.54 7.85 -3.71
CA ASN A 281 -2.80 6.76 -3.09
C ASN A 281 -2.44 7.06 -1.62
N ALA A 282 -3.43 7.60 -0.90
CA ALA A 282 -3.23 8.08 0.45
C ALA A 282 -3.78 7.09 1.49
N ASP A 283 -3.11 7.02 2.63
CA ASP A 283 -3.59 6.30 3.80
C ASP A 283 -3.75 7.26 4.98
N TYR A 284 -4.69 6.94 5.87
CA TYR A 284 -5.16 7.83 6.92
C TYR A 284 -5.16 7.14 8.28
N ALA A 285 -4.89 7.90 9.32
CA ALA A 285 -5.00 7.44 10.71
C ALA A 285 -5.53 8.57 11.61
N TYR A 286 -6.32 8.20 12.62
CA TYR A 286 -6.81 9.16 13.62
C TYR A 286 -6.03 9.04 14.94
N ASP A 287 -5.59 10.16 15.51
CA ASP A 287 -5.02 10.20 16.86
C ASP A 287 -6.03 10.79 17.85
N PRO A 288 -6.58 9.96 18.76
CA PRO A 288 -7.54 10.41 19.76
C PRO A 288 -6.93 11.31 20.84
N THR A 289 -5.61 11.35 20.98
CA THR A 289 -4.90 12.10 22.02
C THR A 289 -4.75 13.56 21.63
N SER A 290 -4.38 13.82 20.38
CA SER A 290 -4.22 15.18 19.86
C SER A 290 -5.44 15.70 19.10
N GLY A 291 -6.38 14.83 18.74
CA GLY A 291 -7.48 15.21 17.83
C GLY A 291 -6.95 15.51 16.43
N ARG A 292 -6.05 14.67 15.91
CA ARG A 292 -5.47 14.85 14.56
C ARG A 292 -5.88 13.72 13.64
N ILE A 293 -6.04 14.05 12.36
CA ILE A 293 -5.99 13.07 11.28
C ILE A 293 -4.62 13.18 10.62
N TYR A 294 -3.91 12.06 10.57
CA TYR A 294 -2.69 11.90 9.80
C TYR A 294 -3.01 11.37 8.41
N MET A 295 -2.22 11.82 7.43
CA MET A 295 -2.26 11.33 6.05
C MET A 295 -0.83 11.07 5.59
N ILE A 296 -0.59 9.96 4.92
CA ILE A 296 0.58 9.76 4.08
C ILE A 296 0.12 9.62 2.63
N LYS A 297 0.73 10.35 1.70
CA LYS A 297 0.37 10.32 0.29
C LYS A 297 1.59 10.28 -0.63
N ASP A 298 1.40 9.79 -1.84
CA ASP A 298 2.37 9.93 -2.93
C ASP A 298 2.55 11.42 -3.31
N ASP A 299 3.79 11.79 -3.67
CA ASP A 299 4.09 13.13 -4.17
C ASP A 299 4.10 13.20 -5.69
N HIS A 300 3.77 14.38 -6.24
CA HIS A 300 3.65 14.56 -7.69
C HIS A 300 4.57 15.66 -8.23
N PRO A 301 4.95 15.61 -9.52
CA PRO A 301 4.71 14.52 -10.47
C PRO A 301 5.61 13.31 -10.20
N SER A 302 5.20 12.13 -10.65
CA SER A 302 6.09 10.96 -10.73
C SER A 302 7.30 11.26 -11.62
N PRO A 303 8.45 10.61 -11.40
CA PRO A 303 9.62 10.74 -12.26
C PRO A 303 9.33 10.39 -13.73
N ASP A 304 10.06 11.01 -14.66
CA ASP A 304 9.94 10.72 -16.09
C ASP A 304 10.08 9.22 -16.37
N GLY A 305 9.07 8.64 -17.04
CA GLY A 305 9.03 7.22 -17.39
C GLY A 305 8.62 6.28 -16.25
N ALA A 306 8.35 6.79 -15.05
CA ALA A 306 7.76 6.01 -13.96
C ALA A 306 6.24 6.22 -13.88
N ASN A 307 5.53 5.16 -13.47
CA ASN A 307 4.08 5.22 -13.22
C ASN A 307 3.74 5.41 -11.74
N VAL A 308 4.75 5.55 -10.88
CA VAL A 308 4.63 5.66 -9.42
C VAL A 308 5.59 6.72 -8.88
N SER A 309 5.33 7.20 -7.67
CA SER A 309 6.07 8.33 -7.11
C SER A 309 7.52 8.00 -6.70
N SER A 310 8.35 9.04 -6.64
CA SER A 310 9.69 9.00 -6.04
C SER A 310 9.71 9.27 -4.54
N SER A 311 8.61 9.78 -3.98
CA SER A 311 8.53 10.10 -2.56
C SER A 311 7.08 10.11 -2.06
N ALA A 312 6.94 9.97 -0.75
CA ALA A 312 5.69 10.16 -0.05
C ALA A 312 5.88 11.14 1.11
N THR A 313 4.87 11.97 1.37
CA THR A 313 4.92 12.98 2.42
C THR A 313 3.82 12.74 3.44
N ILE A 314 4.19 12.86 4.73
CA ILE A 314 3.30 12.73 5.87
C ILE A 314 2.79 14.13 6.25
N TYR A 315 1.48 14.23 6.42
CA TYR A 315 0.78 15.42 6.84
C TYR A 315 -0.12 15.13 8.05
N TYR A 316 -0.50 16.18 8.77
CA TYR A 316 -1.63 16.14 9.69
C TYR A 316 -2.63 17.28 9.43
N LEU A 317 -3.89 17.02 9.79
CA LEU A 317 -4.98 17.98 9.86
C LEU A 317 -5.48 18.03 11.30
N GLU A 318 -5.66 19.24 11.82
CA GLU A 318 -6.25 19.43 13.15
C GLU A 318 -7.78 19.24 13.07
N GLU A 319 -8.34 18.49 14.02
CA GLU A 319 -9.78 18.36 14.17
C GLU A 319 -10.32 19.35 15.21
N ASP A 320 -11.57 19.78 15.03
CA ASP A 320 -12.32 20.55 16.03
C ASP A 320 -12.83 19.61 17.15
N PHE A 321 -11.90 19.00 17.90
CA PHE A 321 -12.22 17.98 18.90
C PHE A 321 -12.90 18.55 20.17
N GLU A 322 -12.93 19.88 20.33
CA GLU A 322 -13.68 20.58 21.39
C GLU A 322 -15.17 20.73 21.05
N ASN A 323 -15.56 20.47 19.80
CA ASN A 323 -16.94 20.57 19.35
C ASN A 323 -17.82 19.50 20.02
N PRO A 324 -18.99 19.87 20.59
CA PRO A 324 -19.87 18.89 21.24
C PRO A 324 -20.44 17.83 20.28
N ASP A 325 -20.47 18.12 18.97
CA ASP A 325 -20.92 17.18 17.92
C ASP A 325 -19.74 16.47 17.22
N PHE A 326 -18.55 16.51 17.83
CA PHE A 326 -17.32 15.94 17.28
C PHE A 326 -17.43 14.43 17.03
N TYR A 327 -16.78 14.01 15.94
CA TYR A 327 -16.47 12.62 15.62
C TYR A 327 -15.15 12.60 14.83
N PRO A 328 -14.36 11.51 14.87
CA PRO A 328 -13.17 11.39 14.02
C PRO A 328 -13.51 11.69 12.55
N GLY A 329 -12.88 12.73 11.96
CA GLY A 329 -13.15 13.20 10.59
C GLY A 329 -14.16 14.33 10.49
N TYR A 330 -14.61 14.93 11.58
CA TYR A 330 -15.51 16.07 11.60
C TYR A 330 -15.03 17.22 10.70
N THR A 331 -13.75 17.59 10.77
CA THR A 331 -13.17 18.70 9.99
C THR A 331 -13.28 18.46 8.50
N LEU A 332 -13.12 17.21 8.04
CA LEU A 332 -13.20 16.84 6.62
C LEU A 332 -14.57 17.14 5.98
N PHE A 333 -15.64 17.16 6.78
CA PHE A 333 -17.01 17.39 6.29
C PHE A 333 -17.54 18.80 6.60
N ASN A 334 -17.10 19.42 7.70
CA ASN A 334 -17.80 20.57 8.28
C ASN A 334 -16.99 21.86 8.33
N VAL A 335 -15.65 21.78 8.33
CA VAL A 335 -14.82 22.96 8.59
C VAL A 335 -14.24 23.50 7.28
N VAL A 336 -14.54 24.77 7.00
CA VAL A 336 -14.07 25.48 5.81
C VAL A 336 -12.95 26.43 6.21
N GLY A 337 -11.70 26.08 5.94
CA GLY A 337 -10.61 26.96 6.36
C GLY A 337 -9.28 26.27 6.61
N ASP A 338 -9.32 25.01 7.02
CA ASP A 338 -8.12 24.31 7.45
C ASP A 338 -7.20 23.92 6.31
N SER A 339 -5.98 23.56 6.71
CA SER A 339 -4.89 23.16 5.84
C SER A 339 -4.13 22.00 6.46
N TRP A 340 -3.68 21.09 5.60
CA TRP A 340 -2.72 20.08 5.96
C TRP A 340 -1.38 20.71 6.33
N ASN A 341 -0.77 20.19 7.39
CA ASN A 341 0.55 20.59 7.88
C ASN A 341 1.54 19.47 7.61
N GLU A 342 2.62 19.78 6.90
CA GLU A 342 3.67 18.83 6.56
C GLU A 342 4.46 18.43 7.81
N MET A 343 4.77 17.14 7.95
CA MET A 343 5.54 16.61 9.08
C MET A 343 6.90 16.10 8.65
N ASP A 344 6.89 15.14 7.74
CA ASP A 344 8.07 14.39 7.35
C ASP A 344 7.88 13.79 5.95
N LYS A 345 8.97 13.28 5.37
CA LYS A 345 9.00 12.82 3.99
C LYS A 345 9.86 11.58 3.84
N ILE A 346 9.32 10.59 3.12
CA ILE A 346 10.03 9.38 2.69
C ILE A 346 10.47 9.59 1.24
N ASP A 347 11.77 9.72 1.03
CA ASP A 347 12.38 9.79 -0.29
C ASP A 347 13.66 8.94 -0.39
N VAL A 348 14.40 9.08 -1.48
CA VAL A 348 15.65 8.33 -1.72
C VAL A 348 16.70 8.50 -0.60
N SER A 349 16.67 9.61 0.14
CA SER A 349 17.59 9.83 1.27
C SER A 349 17.25 8.95 2.47
N ILE A 350 15.98 8.58 2.62
CA ILE A 350 15.49 7.66 3.65
C ILE A 350 15.64 6.21 3.18
N SER A 351 15.08 5.89 2.00
CA SER A 351 14.96 4.51 1.55
C SER A 351 16.18 3.96 0.82
N GLY A 352 16.97 4.84 0.18
CA GLY A 352 18.01 4.45 -0.77
C GLY A 352 17.49 4.04 -2.15
N TYR A 353 16.18 4.18 -2.42
CA TYR A 353 15.52 3.77 -3.67
C TYR A 353 14.91 4.97 -4.41
N ASN A 354 14.93 4.89 -5.74
CA ASN A 354 14.43 5.96 -6.62
C ASN A 354 12.90 6.12 -6.60
N LEU A 355 12.17 5.06 -6.27
CA LEU A 355 10.71 5.02 -6.20
C LEU A 355 10.28 4.70 -4.78
N ASN A 356 9.35 5.48 -4.26
CA ASN A 356 8.78 5.38 -2.92
C ASN A 356 7.31 5.77 -3.03
N HIS A 357 6.42 4.80 -2.86
CA HIS A 357 5.01 4.96 -3.24
C HIS A 357 4.14 3.92 -2.52
N ASN A 358 2.80 4.04 -2.66
CA ASN A 358 1.82 3.13 -2.09
C ASN A 358 2.11 2.88 -0.60
N CYS A 359 1.86 3.91 0.20
CA CYS A 359 2.23 3.95 1.60
C CYS A 359 1.03 3.62 2.50
N GLY A 360 1.33 3.25 3.75
CA GLY A 360 0.36 3.02 4.80
C GLY A 360 0.89 3.46 6.16
N LEU A 361 -0.01 3.72 7.10
CA LEU A 361 0.29 4.07 8.48
C LEU A 361 0.00 2.86 9.38
N ALA A 362 0.93 2.53 10.28
CA ALA A 362 0.69 1.49 11.26
C ALA A 362 -0.24 1.99 12.36
N THR A 363 -1.36 1.30 12.50
CA THR A 363 -2.47 1.70 13.38
C THR A 363 -2.80 0.61 14.39
N ASP A 364 -3.65 0.95 15.36
CA ASP A 364 -4.43 -0.04 16.08
C ASP A 364 -5.50 -0.64 15.12
N PRO A 365 -6.26 -1.66 15.52
CA PRO A 365 -7.19 -2.32 14.61
C PRO A 365 -8.31 -1.42 14.07
N TYR A 366 -8.49 -0.22 14.61
CA TYR A 366 -9.56 0.70 14.24
C TYR A 366 -9.09 1.83 13.31
N GLY A 367 -7.84 1.78 12.83
CA GLY A 367 -7.24 2.85 12.03
C GLY A 367 -6.81 4.05 12.89
N TRP A 368 -6.57 3.85 14.19
CA TRP A 368 -6.11 4.91 15.09
C TRP A 368 -4.62 4.76 15.38
N THR A 369 -3.91 5.84 15.71
CA THR A 369 -2.47 5.79 15.93
C THR A 369 -2.10 4.88 17.11
N LEU A 370 -0.98 4.15 16.97
CA LEU A 370 -0.44 3.27 18.02
C LEU A 370 0.28 4.03 19.14
N SER A 371 0.73 5.25 18.84
CA SER A 371 1.50 6.10 19.72
C SER A 371 1.24 7.57 19.37
N ASN A 372 1.38 8.44 20.37
CA ASN A 372 1.34 9.90 20.20
C ASN A 372 2.75 10.52 20.06
N THR A 373 3.82 9.71 20.13
CA THR A 373 5.21 10.18 19.97
C THR A 373 5.86 9.75 18.67
N SER A 374 5.31 8.77 17.96
CA SER A 374 5.90 8.23 16.74
C SER A 374 4.87 7.52 15.89
N ILE A 375 5.06 7.52 14.57
CA ILE A 375 4.23 6.75 13.62
C ILE A 375 5.14 5.86 12.79
N ASP A 376 4.89 4.55 12.83
CA ASP A 376 5.50 3.61 11.89
C ASP A 376 4.74 3.73 10.55
N CYS A 377 5.43 4.14 9.50
CA CYS A 377 4.95 4.17 8.14
C CYS A 377 5.44 2.91 7.41
N VAL A 378 4.61 2.33 6.55
CA VAL A 378 4.99 1.25 5.64
C VAL A 378 4.86 1.73 4.21
N TYR A 379 5.77 1.33 3.33
CA TYR A 379 5.79 1.87 1.97
C TYR A 379 6.44 0.90 1.00
N THR A 380 6.12 1.07 -0.28
CA THR A 380 6.71 0.29 -1.36
C THR A 380 7.94 1.01 -1.90
N VAL A 381 9.02 0.25 -2.12
CA VAL A 381 10.24 0.75 -2.76
C VAL A 381 10.58 0.00 -4.04
N ALA A 382 11.24 0.71 -4.96
CA ALA A 382 11.87 0.11 -6.12
C ALA A 382 12.95 1.02 -6.74
N ASN A 383 13.83 0.41 -7.53
CA ASN A 383 14.66 1.16 -8.47
C ASN A 383 13.92 1.31 -9.80
N ASN A 384 14.01 2.51 -10.40
CA ASN A 384 13.38 2.78 -11.69
C ASN A 384 14.27 2.25 -12.83
N TYR A 385 13.86 1.13 -13.43
CA TYR A 385 14.49 0.55 -14.61
C TYR A 385 13.62 0.74 -15.86
N SER A 386 14.24 0.70 -17.04
CA SER A 386 13.53 0.84 -18.31
C SER A 386 12.62 -0.34 -18.65
N SER A 387 12.91 -1.53 -18.12
CA SER A 387 12.07 -2.71 -18.32
C SER A 387 10.98 -2.79 -17.26
N PHE A 388 9.74 -3.06 -17.69
CA PHE A 388 8.59 -3.24 -16.80
C PHE A 388 8.87 -4.20 -15.64
N TRP A 389 9.35 -5.42 -15.92
CA TRP A 389 9.67 -6.40 -14.89
C TRP A 389 10.91 -6.06 -14.05
N GLY A 390 11.85 -5.30 -14.62
CA GLY A 390 13.00 -4.80 -13.86
C GLY A 390 12.58 -3.81 -12.77
N THR A 391 11.48 -3.08 -12.95
CA THR A 391 10.93 -2.19 -11.93
C THR A 391 9.92 -2.92 -11.03
N LEU A 392 8.85 -3.49 -11.62
CA LEU A 392 7.78 -4.13 -10.87
C LEU A 392 8.27 -5.32 -10.03
N GLY A 393 9.12 -6.19 -10.60
CA GLY A 393 9.65 -7.36 -9.89
C GLY A 393 10.51 -7.02 -8.66
N LEU A 394 10.92 -5.76 -8.51
CA LEU A 394 11.70 -5.29 -7.36
C LEU A 394 10.86 -4.65 -6.26
N TYR A 395 9.55 -4.50 -6.44
CA TYR A 395 8.67 -3.87 -5.45
C TYR A 395 8.75 -4.65 -4.14
N ARG A 396 9.23 -3.99 -3.08
CA ARG A 396 9.34 -4.56 -1.73
C ARG A 396 8.84 -3.57 -0.70
N LEU A 397 8.40 -4.11 0.43
CA LEU A 397 7.83 -3.34 1.53
C LEU A 397 8.91 -3.01 2.55
N PHE A 398 8.98 -1.73 2.89
CA PHE A 398 9.83 -1.19 3.93
C PHE A 398 8.97 -0.56 5.01
N GLN A 399 9.54 -0.41 6.19
CA GLN A 399 9.01 0.43 7.25
C GLN A 399 9.95 1.60 7.48
N TYR A 400 9.38 2.77 7.75
CA TYR A 400 10.04 3.96 8.27
C TYR A 400 9.36 4.39 9.58
N LYS A 401 10.12 4.71 10.64
CA LYS A 401 9.57 5.30 11.87
C LYS A 401 9.79 6.81 11.86
N MET A 402 8.68 7.55 11.79
CA MET A 402 8.65 9.00 12.00
C MET A 402 8.47 9.29 13.49
N GLU A 403 9.32 10.13 14.06
CA GLU A 403 9.10 10.69 15.41
C GLU A 403 8.22 11.94 15.31
N ILE A 404 7.24 12.08 16.21
CA ILE A 404 6.40 13.26 16.31
C ILE A 404 7.11 14.27 17.21
N THR A 405 7.66 15.32 16.60
CA THR A 405 8.20 16.48 17.33
C THR A 405 7.13 17.56 17.41
N GLU A 406 6.77 17.98 18.63
CA GLU A 406 5.79 19.05 18.91
C GLU A 406 6.05 20.36 18.15
#